data_AF-A0A1V6QNT6-F1
#
_entry.id   AF-A0A1V6QNT6-F1
#
_cell.length_a   1.000
_cell.length_b   1.000
_cell.length_c   1.000
_cell.angle_alpha   90.00
_cell.angle_beta   90.00
_cell.angle_gamma   90.00
#
_symmetry.space_group_name_H-M   'P 1'
#
loop_
_entity.id
_entity.type
_entity.pdbx_description
1 polymer ?
#
loop_
_entity_poly.entity_id
_entity_poly.type
_entity_poly.pdbx_seq_one_letter_code
_entity_poly.pdbx_strand_id
1 'polypeptide(L)'
;MGVIVIIFSTIETGIYCTICVSLAVLLFRTAKARGHFLGYVRVHSVVGDHLLDGSHRSITVDFDAGNGRRVWLPTSHHDGTNPYVKVHQPAPGIFVYRVSDGFSYPNANHYTDHLVKRIFETTRRTDPEVWETPGDRPWNDPSPTSAERRMLREQGPTTTPLPTLRAVILDFSAVNNVDVTSCQNLIDIRNQLDRWAAPSRVQWHFAHVNNKWTKRALAAAGFGSTSNNGTHKTKAIFDVAEIVNDGTSPVSSSPSQIFSPKEE
;
A
#
# COMPACT_ATOMS: atom_id res chain seq x y z
N MET A 1 -18.44 35.81 9.96
CA MET A 1 -18.91 36.06 8.58
C MET A 1 -20.41 36.24 8.51
N GLY A 2 -21.23 35.24 8.87
CA GLY A 2 -22.70 35.36 8.86
C GLY A 2 -23.26 36.61 9.54
N VAL A 3 -22.85 36.87 10.78
CA VAL A 3 -23.30 38.05 11.54
C VAL A 3 -22.96 39.36 10.84
N ILE A 4 -21.78 39.45 10.22
CA ILE A 4 -21.35 40.63 9.47
C ILE A 4 -22.27 40.81 8.25
N VAL A 5 -22.57 39.73 7.51
CA VAL A 5 -23.45 39.78 6.33
C VAL A 5 -24.88 40.16 6.72
N ILE A 6 -25.40 39.68 7.87
CA ILE A 6 -26.74 40.03 8.37
C ILE A 6 -26.85 41.53 8.69
N ILE A 7 -25.79 42.15 9.23
CA ILE A 7 -25.79 43.59 9.57
C ILE A 7 -25.94 44.46 8.31
N PHE A 8 -25.41 44.02 7.16
CA PHE A 8 -25.41 44.79 5.92
C PHE A 8 -26.41 44.30 4.86
N SER A 9 -27.18 43.25 5.15
CA SER A 9 -28.09 42.61 4.18
C SER A 9 -29.34 42.06 4.88
N THR A 10 -29.96 41.00 4.33
CA THR A 10 -31.12 40.33 4.91
C THR A 10 -30.71 39.10 5.71
N ILE A 11 -31.58 38.67 6.64
CA ILE A 11 -31.37 37.47 7.46
C ILE A 11 -31.23 36.22 6.57
N GLU A 12 -32.03 36.12 5.50
CA GLU A 12 -31.98 35.00 4.55
C GLU A 12 -30.59 34.86 3.89
N THR A 13 -30.06 35.96 3.34
CA THR A 13 -28.72 35.98 2.74
C THR A 13 -27.64 35.66 3.78
N GLY A 14 -27.83 36.12 5.01
CA GLY A 14 -26.97 35.77 6.15
C GLY A 14 -26.92 34.27 6.43
N ILE A 15 -28.07 33.61 6.50
CA ILE A 15 -28.18 32.16 6.73
C ILE A 15 -27.49 31.40 5.60
N TYR A 16 -27.80 31.70 4.34
CA TYR A 16 -27.16 31.04 3.19
C TYR A 16 -25.65 31.20 3.19
N CYS A 17 -25.14 32.41 3.50
CA CYS A 17 -23.71 32.65 3.62
C CYS A 17 -23.06 31.76 4.70
N THR A 18 -23.68 31.64 5.88
CA THR A 18 -23.12 30.77 6.94
C THR A 18 -23.07 29.30 6.55
N ILE A 19 -24.13 28.79 5.91
CA ILE A 19 -24.19 27.39 5.45
C ILE A 19 -23.10 27.15 4.40
N CYS A 20 -22.98 28.05 3.41
CA CYS A 20 -21.96 27.95 2.36
C CYS A 20 -20.54 28.03 2.92
N VAL A 21 -20.26 28.94 3.85
CA VAL A 21 -18.93 29.05 4.48
C VAL A 21 -18.61 27.81 5.32
N SER A 22 -19.58 27.30 6.08
CA SER A 22 -19.41 26.06 6.86
C SER A 22 -19.11 24.87 5.95
N LEU A 23 -19.87 24.71 4.86
CA LEU A 23 -19.62 23.67 3.85
C LEU A 23 -18.27 23.84 3.16
N ALA A 24 -17.89 25.07 2.80
CA ALA A 24 -16.59 25.35 2.18
C ALA A 24 -15.43 24.97 3.10
N VAL A 25 -15.52 25.30 4.40
CA VAL A 25 -14.52 24.91 5.39
C VAL A 25 -14.47 23.39 5.55
N LEU A 26 -15.62 22.71 5.57
CA LEU A 26 -15.68 21.25 5.62
C LEU A 26 -14.98 20.63 4.40
N LEU A 27 -15.35 21.04 3.19
CA LEU A 27 -14.76 20.52 1.95
C LEU A 27 -13.25 20.80 1.87
N PHE A 28 -12.82 22.01 2.26
CA PHE A 28 -11.40 22.35 2.29
C PHE A 28 -10.61 21.47 3.28
N ARG A 29 -11.18 21.22 4.46
CA ARG A 29 -10.55 20.35 5.46
C ARG A 29 -10.44 18.92 4.97
N THR A 30 -11.49 18.39 4.33
CA THR A 30 -11.50 17.05 3.75
C THR A 30 -10.50 16.92 2.59
N ALA A 31 -10.45 17.91 1.69
CA ALA A 31 -9.54 17.93 0.55
C ALA A 31 -8.06 18.00 0.95
N LYS A 32 -7.73 18.71 2.04
CA LYS A 32 -6.35 18.93 2.51
C LYS A 32 -5.86 17.87 3.51
N ALA A 33 -6.57 16.76 3.65
CA ALA A 33 -6.15 15.68 4.54
C ALA A 33 -4.79 15.10 4.10
N ARG A 34 -3.90 14.82 5.07
CA ARG A 34 -2.48 14.47 4.82
C ARG A 34 -2.22 13.02 5.22
N GLY A 35 -1.71 12.23 4.28
CA GLY A 35 -1.30 10.85 4.59
C GLY A 35 0.12 10.78 5.12
N HIS A 36 0.45 9.65 5.72
CA HIS A 36 1.71 9.46 6.42
C HIS A 36 2.39 8.16 6.01
N PHE A 37 3.69 8.22 5.78
CA PHE A 37 4.50 7.03 5.63
C PHE A 37 4.75 6.40 6.99
N LEU A 38 4.56 5.09 7.08
CA LEU A 38 4.80 4.32 8.28
C LEU A 38 6.12 3.58 8.17
N GLY A 39 6.85 3.51 9.27
CA GLY A 39 7.88 2.51 9.47
C GLY A 39 7.63 1.76 10.77
N TYR A 40 8.40 0.71 11.01
CA TYR A 40 8.21 -0.13 12.19
C TYR A 40 9.24 0.21 13.26
N VAL A 41 8.81 0.04 14.51
CA VAL A 41 9.65 0.07 15.71
C VAL A 41 9.42 -1.23 16.46
N ARG A 42 10.50 -1.85 16.94
CA ARG A 42 10.40 -3.02 17.81
C ARG A 42 10.25 -2.54 19.25
N VAL A 43 9.08 -2.76 19.82
CA VAL A 43 8.80 -2.45 21.22
C VAL A 43 8.95 -3.73 22.03
N HIS A 44 9.78 -3.66 23.07
CA HIS A 44 9.86 -4.70 24.09
C HIS A 44 9.00 -4.23 25.25
N SER A 45 7.86 -4.90 25.47
CA SER A 45 7.03 -4.62 26.64
C SER A 45 7.66 -5.31 27.84
N VAL A 46 8.22 -4.52 28.76
CA VAL A 46 8.55 -5.00 30.10
C VAL A 46 7.27 -5.03 30.92
N VAL A 47 6.75 -6.23 31.19
CA VAL A 47 5.60 -6.43 32.08
C VAL A 47 6.15 -6.94 33.41
N GLY A 48 6.13 -6.09 34.44
CA GLY A 48 6.60 -6.42 35.79
C GLY A 48 8.11 -6.26 35.96
N ASP A 49 8.52 -5.95 37.20
CA ASP A 49 9.89 -5.66 37.67
C ASP A 49 10.84 -6.88 37.67
N HIS A 50 10.72 -7.72 36.66
CA HIS A 50 11.64 -8.83 36.42
C HIS A 50 12.23 -8.68 35.02
N LEU A 51 13.39 -8.03 34.98
CA LEU A 51 14.41 -8.37 34.01
C LEU A 51 14.71 -9.86 34.21
N LEU A 52 14.18 -10.73 33.35
CA LEU A 52 14.68 -12.09 33.20
C LEU A 52 16.06 -12.02 32.55
N ASP A 53 17.03 -11.50 33.29
CA ASP A 53 18.44 -11.71 33.04
C ASP A 53 19.07 -12.12 34.37
N GLY A 54 19.49 -13.37 34.44
CA GLY A 54 20.14 -13.93 35.62
C GLY A 54 19.72 -15.36 35.94
N SER A 55 20.09 -16.33 35.09
CA SER A 55 20.80 -17.53 35.56
C SER A 55 21.22 -18.42 34.39
N HIS A 56 22.47 -18.84 34.43
CA HIS A 56 23.09 -19.81 33.55
C HIS A 56 22.27 -21.10 33.46
N ARG A 57 21.52 -21.27 32.38
CA ARG A 57 21.20 -22.59 31.82
C ARG A 57 21.24 -22.45 30.32
N SER A 58 22.20 -23.16 29.70
CA SER A 58 22.24 -23.45 28.28
C SER A 58 20.97 -24.22 27.90
N ILE A 59 19.88 -23.50 27.74
CA ILE A 59 18.75 -23.90 26.93
C ILE A 59 19.03 -23.19 25.62
N THR A 60 19.44 -23.95 24.60
CA THR A 60 19.32 -23.56 23.21
C THR A 60 17.82 -23.42 22.90
N VAL A 61 17.21 -22.37 23.43
CA VAL A 61 15.96 -21.84 22.92
C VAL A 61 16.40 -21.06 21.70
N ASP A 62 16.10 -21.58 20.53
CA ASP A 62 16.13 -20.82 19.29
C ASP A 62 15.50 -19.45 19.59
N PHE A 63 16.30 -18.39 19.46
CA PHE A 63 15.82 -17.01 19.46
C PHE A 63 15.00 -16.81 18.19
N ASP A 64 13.79 -17.38 18.18
CA ASP A 64 12.80 -17.05 17.19
C ASP A 64 12.46 -15.56 17.31
N ALA A 65 12.14 -14.96 16.18
CA ALA A 65 11.82 -13.56 16.00
C ALA A 65 10.45 -13.17 16.63
N GLY A 66 10.16 -13.66 17.84
CA GLY A 66 8.80 -13.88 18.34
C GLY A 66 8.33 -13.06 19.56
N ASN A 67 9.18 -12.33 20.30
CA ASN A 67 8.71 -11.63 21.53
C ASN A 67 8.89 -10.10 21.57
N GLY A 68 9.20 -9.47 20.43
CA GLY A 68 9.16 -8.02 20.27
C GLY A 68 7.95 -7.61 19.43
N ARG A 69 7.00 -6.85 19.99
CA ARG A 69 5.84 -6.36 19.24
C ARG A 69 6.29 -5.28 18.27
N ARG A 70 6.02 -5.46 16.98
CA ARG A 70 6.24 -4.41 15.97
C ARG A 70 5.08 -3.41 16.04
N VAL A 71 5.43 -2.15 16.23
CA VAL A 71 4.47 -1.04 16.18
C VAL A 71 4.82 -0.18 14.97
N TRP A 72 3.81 0.17 14.18
CA TRP A 72 3.97 1.01 13.00
C TRP A 72 3.71 2.46 13.35
N LEU A 73 4.72 3.31 13.15
CA LEU A 73 4.71 4.71 13.52
C LEU A 73 5.01 5.60 12.30
N PRO A 74 4.43 6.80 12.23
CA PRO A 74 4.75 7.76 11.17
C PRO A 74 6.23 8.16 11.17
N THR A 75 6.86 8.15 10.00
CA THR A 75 8.27 8.54 9.85
C THR A 75 8.54 10.03 10.11
N SER A 76 7.50 10.88 10.00
CA SER A 76 7.61 12.32 10.22
C SER A 76 7.39 12.76 11.68
N HIS A 77 7.11 11.83 12.60
CA HIS A 77 6.92 12.10 14.04
C HIS A 77 5.91 13.20 14.40
N HIS A 78 5.01 13.59 13.50
CA HIS A 78 4.01 14.64 13.72
C HIS A 78 2.92 14.24 14.74
N ASP A 79 2.85 12.96 15.11
CA ASP A 79 1.84 12.35 15.99
C ASP A 79 2.22 12.43 17.48
N GLY A 80 3.12 13.36 17.86
CA GLY A 80 3.59 13.50 19.24
C GLY A 80 4.43 12.32 19.76
N THR A 81 4.92 11.46 18.86
CA THR A 81 5.79 10.35 19.21
C THR A 81 7.19 10.84 19.57
N ASN A 82 7.88 10.10 20.44
CA ASN A 82 9.22 10.45 20.88
C ASN A 82 10.20 10.56 19.68
N PRO A 83 10.78 11.76 19.41
CA PRO A 83 11.68 11.99 18.27
C PRO A 83 12.98 11.18 18.32
N TYR A 84 13.38 10.69 19.50
CA TYR A 84 14.60 9.88 19.65
C TYR A 84 14.42 8.43 19.18
N VAL A 85 13.18 7.99 18.99
CA VAL A 85 12.88 6.63 18.52
C VAL A 85 13.09 6.57 17.01
N LYS A 86 14.12 5.84 16.57
CA LYS A 86 14.42 5.64 15.15
C LYS A 86 13.37 4.71 14.53
N VAL A 87 12.59 5.26 13.61
CA VAL A 87 11.62 4.50 12.80
C VAL A 87 12.35 3.83 11.65
N HIS A 88 12.28 2.50 11.57
CA HIS A 88 12.93 1.72 10.52
C HIS A 88 11.97 1.46 9.35
N GLN A 89 12.48 1.59 8.12
CA GLN A 89 11.75 1.14 6.93
C GLN A 89 11.68 -0.39 6.90
N PRO A 90 10.55 -0.99 6.47
CA PRO A 90 10.35 -2.44 6.48
C PRO A 90 11.42 -3.19 5.71
N ALA A 91 11.59 -2.85 4.43
CA ALA A 91 12.63 -3.35 3.55
C ALA A 91 12.88 -2.33 2.43
N PRO A 92 14.06 -2.37 1.77
CA PRO A 92 14.33 -1.50 0.63
C PRO A 92 13.30 -1.70 -0.49
N GLY A 93 12.71 -0.60 -0.97
CA GLY A 93 11.70 -0.64 -2.03
C GLY A 93 10.28 -1.02 -1.59
N ILE A 94 10.03 -1.18 -0.28
CA ILE A 94 8.69 -1.43 0.27
C ILE A 94 8.23 -0.21 1.05
N PHE A 95 7.09 0.35 0.65
CA PHE A 95 6.52 1.54 1.28
C PHE A 95 5.19 1.20 1.96
N VAL A 96 5.04 1.63 3.21
CA VAL A 96 3.76 1.56 3.93
C VAL A 96 3.22 2.96 4.08
N TYR A 97 2.01 3.19 3.59
CA TYR A 97 1.37 4.50 3.58
C TYR A 97 -0.01 4.43 4.22
N ARG A 98 -0.23 5.25 5.25
CA ARG A 98 -1.51 5.38 5.95
C ARG A 98 -2.26 6.59 5.47
N VAL A 99 -3.51 6.37 5.07
CA VAL A 99 -4.47 7.43 4.78
C VAL A 99 -5.05 7.91 6.11
N SER A 100 -5.11 9.23 6.33
CA SER A 100 -5.55 9.82 7.62
C SER A 100 -7.06 9.96 7.74
N ASP A 101 -7.77 10.01 6.62
CA ASP A 101 -9.22 10.25 6.53
C ASP A 101 -9.81 9.40 5.40
N GLY A 102 -11.10 9.57 5.07
CA GLY A 102 -11.73 8.95 3.91
C GLY A 102 -10.96 9.18 2.61
N PHE A 103 -11.02 8.22 1.68
CA PHE A 103 -10.33 8.30 0.39
C PHE A 103 -11.36 8.50 -0.71
N SER A 104 -11.53 9.76 -1.15
CA SER A 104 -12.56 10.17 -2.11
C SER A 104 -12.03 11.22 -3.09
N TYR A 105 -12.78 11.53 -4.14
CA TYR A 105 -12.38 12.48 -5.18
C TYR A 105 -11.68 13.76 -4.67
N PRO A 106 -12.19 14.50 -3.65
CA PRO A 106 -11.59 15.77 -3.24
C PRO A 106 -10.16 15.64 -2.69
N ASN A 107 -9.78 14.49 -2.15
CA ASN A 107 -8.50 14.30 -1.47
C ASN A 107 -7.61 13.20 -2.08
N ALA A 108 -8.14 12.36 -2.98
CA ALA A 108 -7.42 11.24 -3.58
C ALA A 108 -6.09 11.68 -4.19
N ASN A 109 -6.11 12.70 -5.06
CA ASN A 109 -4.90 13.26 -5.70
C ASN A 109 -3.88 13.75 -4.67
N HIS A 110 -4.33 14.46 -3.64
CA HIS A 110 -3.42 14.98 -2.62
C HIS A 110 -2.68 13.85 -1.88
N TYR A 111 -3.36 12.74 -1.60
CA TYR A 111 -2.74 11.57 -0.99
C TYR A 111 -1.78 10.84 -1.94
N THR A 112 -2.20 10.64 -3.20
CA THR A 112 -1.42 9.86 -4.17
C THR A 112 -0.24 10.62 -4.74
N ASP A 113 -0.35 11.93 -4.95
CA ASP A 113 0.77 12.77 -5.35
C ASP A 113 1.87 12.75 -4.29
N HIS A 114 1.49 12.86 -3.01
CA HIS A 114 2.44 12.75 -1.91
C HIS A 114 3.10 11.36 -1.84
N LEU A 115 2.32 10.30 -2.09
CA LEU A 115 2.81 8.92 -2.17
C LEU A 115 3.86 8.75 -3.28
N VAL A 116 3.49 9.11 -4.51
CA VAL A 116 4.34 8.96 -5.70
C VAL A 116 5.59 9.81 -5.60
N LYS A 117 5.46 11.07 -5.16
CA LYS A 117 6.59 11.97 -4.98
C LYS A 117 7.65 11.36 -4.07
N ARG A 118 7.26 10.85 -2.90
CA ARG A 118 8.19 10.22 -1.97
C ARG A 118 8.82 8.96 -2.54
N ILE A 119 8.04 8.14 -3.27
CA ILE A 119 8.55 6.93 -3.91
C ILE A 119 9.62 7.29 -4.94
N PHE A 120 9.39 8.27 -5.81
CA PHE A 120 10.38 8.69 -6.81
C PHE A 120 11.62 9.34 -6.19
N GLU A 121 11.49 10.05 -5.07
CA GLU A 121 12.64 10.61 -4.34
C GLU A 121 13.50 9.51 -3.68
N THR A 122 12.89 8.39 -3.27
CA THR A 122 13.54 7.35 -2.45
C THR A 122 13.89 6.09 -3.25
N THR A 123 13.49 6.00 -4.51
CA THR A 123 13.75 4.83 -5.37
C THR A 123 14.36 5.23 -6.70
N ARG A 124 15.03 4.28 -7.34
CA ARG A 124 15.47 4.40 -8.72
C ARG A 124 14.54 3.64 -9.66
N ARG A 125 14.55 4.03 -10.95
CA ARG A 125 14.00 3.20 -12.03
C ARG A 125 14.77 1.88 -12.09
N THR A 126 14.05 0.77 -12.32
CA THR A 126 14.66 -0.56 -12.42
C THR A 126 15.49 -0.68 -13.69
N ASP A 127 14.92 -0.36 -14.84
CA ASP A 127 15.65 -0.17 -16.10
C ASP A 127 15.74 1.31 -16.47
N PRO A 128 16.95 1.88 -16.55
CA PRO A 128 17.12 3.25 -17.00
C PRO A 128 17.07 3.41 -18.53
N GLU A 129 17.33 2.34 -19.28
CA GLU A 129 17.28 2.28 -20.75
C GLU A 129 16.05 1.49 -21.21
N VAL A 130 14.86 1.98 -20.86
CA VAL A 130 13.58 1.33 -21.24
C VAL A 130 13.38 1.28 -22.76
N TRP A 131 14.05 2.15 -23.52
CA TRP A 131 13.86 2.31 -24.95
C TRP A 131 15.15 1.99 -25.71
N GLU A 132 15.07 1.04 -26.64
CA GLU A 132 16.20 0.69 -27.51
C GLU A 132 16.57 1.84 -28.44
N THR A 133 15.56 2.58 -28.94
CA THR A 133 15.77 3.76 -29.77
C THR A 133 15.20 5.04 -29.13
N PRO A 134 15.81 6.20 -29.38
CA PRO A 134 15.24 7.49 -28.96
C PRO A 134 13.85 7.77 -29.54
N GLY A 135 13.46 7.11 -30.64
CA GLY A 135 12.17 7.29 -31.33
C GLY A 135 11.01 6.49 -30.72
N ASP A 136 11.29 5.39 -30.01
CA ASP A 136 10.27 4.59 -29.31
C ASP A 136 9.76 5.28 -28.03
N ARG A 137 10.44 6.36 -27.64
CA ARG A 137 10.11 7.12 -26.45
C ARG A 137 8.82 7.92 -26.66
N PRO A 138 7.84 7.81 -25.74
CA PRO A 138 6.67 8.68 -25.77
C PRO A 138 7.09 10.16 -25.71
N TRP A 139 6.44 11.02 -26.50
CA TRP A 139 6.73 12.46 -26.57
C TRP A 139 6.67 13.19 -25.21
N ASN A 140 5.96 12.63 -24.22
CA ASN A 140 5.81 13.18 -22.87
C ASN A 140 6.83 12.63 -21.85
N ASP A 141 7.78 11.78 -22.25
CA ASP A 141 8.81 11.29 -21.35
C ASP A 141 10.11 12.11 -21.57
N PRO A 142 10.56 12.96 -20.63
CA PRO A 142 11.74 13.79 -20.82
C PRO A 142 13.03 12.98 -20.71
N SER A 143 13.89 13.07 -21.72
CA SER A 143 15.16 12.33 -21.74
C SER A 143 16.02 12.62 -20.52
N PRO A 144 16.62 11.58 -19.88
CA PRO A 144 17.55 11.83 -18.79
C PRO A 144 18.61 12.82 -19.28
N THR A 145 18.79 13.85 -18.47
CA THR A 145 19.72 14.94 -18.73
C THR A 145 21.13 14.37 -18.96
N SER A 146 21.98 15.12 -19.66
CA SER A 146 23.38 14.70 -19.89
C SER A 146 24.10 14.38 -18.57
N ALA A 147 23.77 15.12 -17.49
CA ALA A 147 24.27 14.88 -16.15
C ALA A 147 23.78 13.54 -15.58
N GLU A 148 22.49 13.22 -15.68
CA GLU A 148 21.93 11.94 -15.24
C GLU A 148 22.51 10.76 -16.03
N ARG A 149 22.65 10.90 -17.36
CA ARG A 149 23.30 9.88 -18.19
C ARG A 149 24.75 9.64 -17.80
N ARG A 150 25.49 10.71 -17.46
CA ARG A 150 26.87 10.61 -16.98
C ARG A 150 26.94 9.91 -15.62
N MET A 151 26.06 10.25 -14.69
CA MET A 151 25.96 9.59 -13.38
C MET A 151 25.62 8.10 -13.51
N LEU A 152 24.69 7.74 -14.40
CA LEU A 152 24.33 6.34 -14.66
C LEU A 152 25.50 5.53 -15.23
N ARG A 153 26.27 6.12 -16.15
CA ARG A 153 27.45 5.47 -16.75
C ARG A 153 28.60 5.32 -15.77
N GLU A 154 28.80 6.30 -14.89
CA GLU A 154 29.87 6.30 -13.89
C GLU A 154 29.59 5.36 -12.70
N GLN A 155 28.33 5.12 -12.33
CA GLN A 155 27.99 4.35 -11.13
C GLN A 155 27.88 2.83 -11.33
N GLY A 156 27.76 2.34 -12.57
CA GLY A 156 27.55 0.92 -12.86
C GLY A 156 26.26 0.34 -12.24
N PRO A 157 25.90 -0.92 -12.54
CA PRO A 157 24.62 -1.52 -12.09
C PRO A 157 24.49 -1.70 -10.57
N THR A 158 25.61 -1.68 -9.84
CA THR A 158 25.68 -2.11 -8.43
C THR A 158 25.87 -0.97 -7.41
N THR A 159 26.16 0.26 -7.85
CA THR A 159 26.58 1.37 -6.94
C THR A 159 25.57 2.53 -6.86
N THR A 160 24.37 2.38 -7.42
CA THR A 160 23.31 3.37 -7.20
C THR A 160 22.76 3.23 -5.77
N PRO A 161 22.75 4.29 -4.95
CA PRO A 161 22.42 4.18 -3.52
C PRO A 161 20.93 3.92 -3.26
N LEU A 162 20.07 4.15 -4.25
CA LEU A 162 18.62 4.03 -4.11
C LEU A 162 18.11 2.64 -4.53
N PRO A 163 17.21 2.02 -3.75
CA PRO A 163 16.62 0.74 -4.10
C PRO A 163 15.60 0.86 -5.23
N THR A 164 15.30 -0.26 -5.90
CA THR A 164 14.18 -0.35 -6.85
C THR A 164 12.85 -0.50 -6.10
N LEU A 165 11.75 -0.05 -6.72
CA LEU A 165 10.41 -0.17 -6.14
C LEU A 165 9.90 -1.61 -6.26
N ARG A 166 9.46 -2.19 -5.13
CA ARG A 166 8.97 -3.58 -5.07
C ARG A 166 7.49 -3.67 -4.69
N ALA A 167 7.08 -2.99 -3.62
CA ALA A 167 5.72 -3.08 -3.11
C ALA A 167 5.25 -1.79 -2.45
N VAL A 168 3.94 -1.55 -2.56
CA VAL A 168 3.23 -0.46 -1.88
C VAL A 168 2.12 -1.08 -1.03
N ILE A 169 2.14 -0.79 0.27
CA ILE A 169 1.15 -1.23 1.24
C ILE A 169 0.36 0.00 1.69
N LEU A 170 -0.94 0.00 1.40
CA LEU A 170 -1.86 1.05 1.80
C LEU A 170 -2.63 0.64 3.05
N ASP A 171 -2.48 1.39 4.13
CA ASP A 171 -3.24 1.22 5.38
C ASP A 171 -4.53 2.05 5.30
N PHE A 172 -5.65 1.36 5.14
CA PHE A 172 -7.00 1.90 4.96
C PHE A 172 -7.80 1.93 6.28
N SER A 173 -7.12 1.88 7.43
CA SER A 173 -7.77 1.87 8.75
C SER A 173 -8.71 3.05 8.99
N ALA A 174 -8.41 4.23 8.42
CA ALA A 174 -9.24 5.43 8.52
C ALA A 174 -10.25 5.60 7.37
N VAL A 175 -10.18 4.74 6.33
CA VAL A 175 -11.01 4.87 5.13
C VAL A 175 -12.35 4.20 5.35
N ASN A 176 -13.40 5.03 5.49
CA ASN A 176 -14.76 4.53 5.63
C ASN A 176 -15.37 4.11 4.30
N ASN A 177 -15.25 4.95 3.27
CA ASN A 177 -15.79 4.71 1.93
C ASN A 177 -14.79 5.15 0.85
N VAL A 178 -14.99 4.62 -0.35
CA VAL A 178 -14.29 5.00 -1.58
C VAL A 178 -15.31 5.26 -2.67
N ASP A 179 -14.98 6.17 -3.57
CA ASP A 179 -15.76 6.49 -4.76
C ASP A 179 -15.07 5.98 -6.04
N VAL A 180 -15.78 6.01 -7.16
CA VAL A 180 -15.27 5.53 -8.45
C VAL A 180 -14.00 6.29 -8.87
N THR A 181 -13.98 7.61 -8.64
CA THR A 181 -12.86 8.45 -9.05
C THR A 181 -11.60 8.19 -8.23
N SER A 182 -11.71 7.95 -6.92
CA SER A 182 -10.54 7.57 -6.11
C SER A 182 -10.02 6.17 -6.46
N CYS A 183 -10.90 5.21 -6.79
CA CYS A 183 -10.48 3.91 -7.32
C CYS A 183 -9.74 4.05 -8.67
N GLN A 184 -10.23 4.90 -9.57
CA GLN A 184 -9.54 5.17 -10.83
C GLN A 184 -8.17 5.81 -10.59
N ASN A 185 -8.08 6.76 -9.67
CA ASN A 185 -6.82 7.37 -9.30
C ASN A 185 -5.79 6.32 -8.84
N LEU A 186 -6.20 5.32 -8.05
CA LEU A 186 -5.31 4.21 -7.67
C LEU A 186 -4.87 3.36 -8.88
N ILE A 187 -5.76 3.11 -9.84
CA ILE A 187 -5.40 2.39 -11.09
C ILE A 187 -4.35 3.18 -11.87
N ASP A 188 -4.52 4.50 -11.97
CA ASP A 188 -3.60 5.37 -12.69
C ASP A 188 -2.22 5.38 -12.04
N ILE A 189 -2.16 5.46 -10.70
CA ILE A 189 -0.90 5.35 -9.95
C ILE A 189 -0.27 3.97 -10.09
N ARG A 190 -1.05 2.88 -10.06
CA ARG A 190 -0.55 1.53 -10.33
C ARG A 190 0.17 1.48 -11.68
N ASN A 191 -0.47 1.97 -12.73
CA ASN A 191 0.11 1.99 -14.07
C ASN A 191 1.34 2.92 -14.17
N GLN A 192 1.36 4.02 -13.42
CA GLN A 192 2.52 4.91 -13.33
C GLN A 192 3.70 4.24 -12.63
N LEU A 193 3.48 3.61 -11.48
CA LEU A 193 4.52 2.95 -10.69
C LEU A 193 5.00 1.65 -11.36
N ASP A 194 4.14 0.91 -12.05
CA ASP A 194 4.52 -0.26 -12.83
C ASP A 194 5.45 0.09 -13.99
N ARG A 195 5.24 1.24 -14.64
CA ARG A 195 6.18 1.76 -15.65
C ARG A 195 7.52 2.18 -15.03
N TRP A 196 7.50 2.73 -13.82
CA TRP A 196 8.72 3.09 -13.10
C TRP A 196 9.55 1.88 -12.66
N ALA A 197 8.86 0.79 -12.28
CA ALA A 197 9.49 -0.45 -11.81
C ALA A 197 9.78 -1.47 -12.91
N ALA A 198 9.40 -1.20 -14.17
CA ALA A 198 9.59 -2.10 -15.31
C ALA A 198 11.06 -2.60 -15.39
N PRO A 199 11.27 -3.92 -15.58
CA PRO A 199 10.33 -4.93 -16.06
C PRO A 199 9.50 -5.58 -14.94
N SER A 200 9.89 -5.37 -13.68
CA SER A 200 9.13 -5.86 -12.53
C SER A 200 7.81 -5.09 -12.36
N ARG A 201 6.80 -5.76 -11.81
CA ARG A 201 5.52 -5.14 -11.43
C ARG A 201 5.53 -4.82 -9.95
N VAL A 202 4.94 -3.69 -9.59
CA VAL A 202 4.82 -3.26 -8.20
C VAL A 202 3.70 -4.05 -7.53
N GLN A 203 3.98 -4.65 -6.38
CA GLN A 203 2.96 -5.37 -5.62
C GLN A 203 2.12 -4.38 -4.80
N TRP A 204 0.80 -4.50 -4.90
CA TRP A 204 -0.14 -3.65 -4.17
C TRP A 204 -0.84 -4.45 -3.06
N HIS A 205 -0.70 -3.98 -1.83
CA HIS A 205 -1.34 -4.58 -0.66
C HIS A 205 -2.20 -3.56 0.07
N PHE A 206 -3.32 -4.00 0.60
CA PHE A 206 -4.22 -3.17 1.39
C PHE A 206 -4.37 -3.77 2.78
N ALA A 207 -4.18 -2.95 3.82
CA ALA A 207 -4.36 -3.31 5.22
C ALA A 207 -5.59 -2.62 5.80
N HIS A 208 -6.22 -3.25 6.80
CA HIS A 208 -7.36 -2.70 7.57
C HIS A 208 -8.54 -2.18 6.71
N VAL A 209 -8.85 -2.84 5.60
CA VAL A 209 -10.05 -2.54 4.80
C VAL A 209 -11.28 -3.10 5.51
N ASN A 210 -11.91 -2.29 6.36
CA ASN A 210 -13.03 -2.73 7.18
C ASN A 210 -14.37 -2.73 6.42
N ASN A 211 -14.56 -1.83 5.46
CA ASN A 211 -15.81 -1.73 4.70
C ASN A 211 -15.87 -2.75 3.56
N LYS A 212 -16.93 -3.58 3.54
CA LYS A 212 -17.22 -4.56 2.49
C LYS A 212 -17.36 -3.91 1.10
N TRP A 213 -17.99 -2.75 1.01
CA TRP A 213 -18.14 -2.03 -0.26
C TRP A 213 -16.80 -1.51 -0.78
N THR A 214 -15.94 -0.98 0.10
CA THR A 214 -14.57 -0.60 -0.25
C THR A 214 -13.77 -1.81 -0.74
N LYS A 215 -13.87 -2.95 -0.06
CA LYS A 215 -13.22 -4.20 -0.50
C LYS A 215 -13.69 -4.61 -1.90
N ARG A 216 -15.01 -4.55 -2.16
CA ARG A 216 -15.59 -4.86 -3.49
C ARG A 216 -15.14 -3.88 -4.57
N ALA A 217 -15.11 -2.59 -4.27
CA ALA A 217 -14.66 -1.56 -5.21
C ALA A 217 -13.19 -1.75 -5.59
N LEU A 218 -12.32 -2.03 -4.61
CA LEU A 218 -10.90 -2.35 -4.85
C LEU A 218 -10.74 -3.63 -5.67
N ALA A 219 -11.50 -4.68 -5.36
CA ALA A 219 -11.49 -5.92 -6.13
C ALA A 219 -11.93 -5.71 -7.58
N ALA A 220 -12.98 -4.90 -7.81
CA ALA A 220 -13.44 -4.55 -9.16
C ALA A 220 -12.40 -3.72 -9.94
N ALA A 221 -11.61 -2.88 -9.25
CA ALA A 221 -10.46 -2.16 -9.81
C ALA A 221 -9.23 -3.07 -10.09
N GLY A 222 -9.34 -4.37 -9.79
CA GLY A 222 -8.29 -5.36 -10.00
C GLY A 222 -7.24 -5.40 -8.89
N PHE A 223 -7.51 -4.82 -7.72
CA PHE A 223 -6.65 -4.96 -6.55
C PHE A 223 -7.02 -6.19 -5.72
N GLY A 224 -6.04 -6.84 -5.09
CA GLY A 224 -6.27 -7.99 -4.21
C GLY A 224 -6.47 -9.34 -4.93
N SER A 225 -6.51 -9.36 -6.27
CA SER A 225 -6.44 -10.58 -7.06
C SER A 225 -5.04 -10.72 -7.66
N THR A 226 -4.40 -11.87 -7.46
CA THR A 226 -3.16 -12.19 -8.16
C THR A 226 -3.50 -12.48 -9.61
N SER A 227 -2.92 -11.74 -10.56
CA SER A 227 -3.08 -11.99 -11.99
C SER A 227 -2.84 -13.48 -12.28
N ASN A 228 -3.83 -14.12 -12.89
CA ASN A 228 -3.92 -15.57 -13.09
C ASN A 228 -3.01 -16.06 -14.24
N ASN A 229 -1.80 -15.51 -14.34
CA ASN A 229 -0.85 -15.81 -15.40
C ASN A 229 0.34 -16.58 -14.82
N GLY A 230 0.16 -17.90 -14.66
CA GLY A 230 1.26 -18.87 -14.62
C GLY A 230 1.90 -19.16 -13.25
N THR A 231 1.83 -20.44 -12.88
CA THR A 231 2.74 -21.21 -12.01
C THR A 231 2.85 -20.96 -10.51
N HIS A 232 2.49 -19.80 -9.93
CA HIS A 232 2.41 -19.68 -8.47
C HIS A 232 1.18 -18.90 -7.99
N LYS A 233 0.11 -19.64 -7.65
CA LYS A 233 -0.99 -19.12 -6.84
C LYS A 233 -0.46 -18.77 -5.45
N THR A 234 -0.01 -17.54 -5.26
CA THR A 234 0.21 -17.03 -3.90
C THR A 234 -1.17 -16.88 -3.28
N LYS A 235 -1.57 -17.85 -2.44
CA LYS A 235 -2.87 -17.81 -1.75
C LYS A 235 -2.99 -16.46 -1.04
N ALA A 236 -4.00 -15.67 -1.40
CA ALA A 236 -4.34 -14.50 -0.61
C ALA A 236 -4.68 -14.98 0.80
N ILE A 237 -4.08 -14.36 1.82
CA ILE A 237 -4.24 -14.76 3.23
C ILE A 237 -5.72 -14.68 3.66
N PHE A 238 -6.55 -13.93 2.94
CA PHE A 238 -8.00 -13.87 3.13
C PHE A 238 -8.75 -13.79 1.79
N ASP A 239 -8.81 -14.91 1.07
CA ASP A 239 -9.86 -15.08 0.06
C ASP A 239 -11.14 -15.58 0.77
N VAL A 240 -12.15 -14.72 0.82
CA VAL A 240 -13.48 -15.04 1.41
C VAL A 240 -14.45 -15.49 0.31
N ALA A 241 -14.05 -15.40 -0.97
CA ALA A 241 -14.89 -15.78 -2.09
C ALA A 241 -14.72 -17.25 -2.51
N GLU A 242 -13.70 -17.95 -2.00
CA GLU A 242 -13.58 -19.40 -2.16
C GLU A 242 -14.44 -20.12 -1.10
N ILE A 243 -15.76 -19.93 -1.16
CA ILE A 243 -16.68 -20.94 -0.66
C ILE A 243 -16.55 -22.09 -1.65
N VAL A 244 -15.59 -22.95 -1.35
CA VAL A 244 -15.42 -24.27 -1.93
C VAL A 244 -16.77 -24.97 -1.85
N ASN A 245 -17.46 -25.04 -2.98
CA ASN A 245 -18.50 -26.02 -3.22
C ASN A 245 -17.78 -27.37 -3.42
N ASP A 246 -17.21 -27.93 -2.34
CA ASP A 246 -16.74 -29.31 -2.29
C ASP A 246 -17.97 -30.20 -2.18
N GLY A 247 -18.74 -30.22 -3.26
CA GLY A 247 -19.59 -31.34 -3.61
C GLY A 247 -18.68 -32.46 -4.12
N THR A 248 -17.99 -33.14 -3.21
CA THR A 248 -17.45 -34.48 -3.45
C THR A 248 -17.63 -35.23 -2.14
N SER A 249 -18.37 -36.32 -2.08
CA SER A 249 -17.96 -37.58 -2.72
C SER A 249 -19.17 -38.53 -2.92
N PRO A 250 -19.03 -39.62 -3.69
CA PRO A 250 -18.23 -40.76 -3.21
C PRO A 250 -17.16 -41.26 -4.20
N VAL A 251 -15.97 -41.50 -3.64
CA VAL A 251 -15.26 -42.80 -3.65
C VAL A 251 -15.04 -43.44 -5.02
N SER A 252 -13.84 -43.25 -5.58
CA SER A 252 -13.24 -44.25 -6.48
C SER A 252 -12.59 -45.36 -5.64
N SER A 253 -13.26 -46.51 -5.63
CA SER A 253 -12.74 -47.77 -5.08
C SER A 253 -11.52 -48.24 -5.86
N SER A 254 -10.47 -48.65 -5.14
CA SER A 254 -9.33 -49.40 -5.68
C SER A 254 -9.78 -50.73 -6.32
N PRO A 255 -9.08 -51.24 -7.35
CA PRO A 255 -9.54 -52.38 -8.13
C PRO A 255 -9.37 -53.70 -7.37
N SER A 256 -10.48 -54.39 -7.14
CA SER A 256 -10.52 -55.79 -6.72
C SER A 256 -10.11 -56.69 -7.90
N GLN A 257 -9.11 -57.53 -7.69
CA GLN A 257 -8.78 -58.64 -8.58
C GLN A 257 -9.99 -59.57 -8.74
N ILE A 258 -10.40 -59.81 -10.00
CA ILE A 258 -11.35 -60.88 -10.34
C ILE A 258 -10.72 -61.77 -11.42
N PHE A 259 -10.76 -63.04 -11.09
CA PHE A 259 -10.23 -64.23 -11.73
C PHE A 259 -10.95 -64.52 -13.06
N SER A 260 -10.21 -64.79 -14.13
CA SER A 260 -10.77 -65.35 -15.38
C SER A 260 -10.99 -66.86 -15.24
N PRO A 261 -12.12 -67.43 -15.67
CA PRO A 261 -12.24 -68.86 -15.89
C PRO A 261 -11.75 -69.25 -17.29
N LYS A 262 -11.17 -70.45 -17.34
CA LYS A 262 -10.61 -71.13 -18.51
C LYS A 262 -11.71 -71.61 -19.47
N GLU A 263 -11.26 -71.81 -20.70
CA GLU A 263 -11.85 -72.53 -21.84
C GLU A 263 -12.69 -73.77 -21.45
N GLU A 264 -13.86 -73.90 -22.08
CA GLU A 264 -14.22 -75.01 -22.98
C GLU A 264 -15.30 -74.55 -23.97
#